data_AF-A0A935W7M5-F1
#
_entry.id   AF-A0A935W7M5-F1
#
_cell.length_a   1.000
_cell.length_b   1.000
_cell.length_c   1.000
_cell.angle_alpha   90.00
_cell.angle_beta   90.00
_cell.angle_gamma   90.00
#
_symmetry.space_group_name_H-M   'P 1'
#
loop_
_entity.id
_entity.type
_entity.pdbx_description
1 polymer ?
#
loop_
_entity_poly.entity_id
_entity_poly.type
_entity_poly.pdbx_seq_one_letter_code
_entity_poly.pdbx_strand_id
1 'polypeptide(L)'
;MILKVVPKTKNFFPTWKAWSAIAPHLYIWDYVVNFSHYILPYPNFNVLQSNIKTFQENNSIGIMEQAAYQSRGGEFSELRAYLISKLLWNSNADVEDVINDFMYGYYGKSGQYVKEYFNLLHSQLNEDTHIHLGLGVDDVIFSEKFIKCADKIFDKAIIVAENDEIKERVEMARLPLMYLKCSRFPVNSKYDGTYDKFNEIVEREGITHFAESGKPHMEAFHNYVNNAK
;
A
#
# COMPACT_ATOMS: atom_id res chain seq x y z
N MET A 1 -5.71 16.04 -7.27
CA MET A 1 -4.71 16.30 -8.32
C MET A 1 -5.27 15.70 -9.60
N ILE A 2 -5.59 16.49 -10.62
CA ILE A 2 -5.99 15.95 -11.94
C ILE A 2 -4.79 15.16 -12.47
N LEU A 3 -4.99 13.98 -13.07
CA LEU A 3 -3.95 13.23 -13.77
C LEU A 3 -3.18 14.21 -14.69
N LYS A 4 -2.00 14.66 -14.25
CA LYS A 4 -1.19 15.57 -15.06
C LYS A 4 -0.83 14.81 -16.33
N VAL A 5 -1.05 15.45 -17.48
CA VAL A 5 -0.62 14.92 -18.76
C VAL A 5 0.90 14.92 -18.76
N VAL A 6 1.49 13.77 -18.46
CA VAL A 6 2.91 13.50 -18.65
C VAL A 6 3.10 12.88 -20.05
N PRO A 7 4.31 12.90 -20.64
CA PRO A 7 4.52 12.38 -22.00
C PRO A 7 3.96 10.96 -22.21
N LYS A 8 4.02 10.12 -21.17
CA LYS A 8 3.48 8.76 -21.17
C LYS A 8 1.94 8.67 -21.17
N THR A 9 1.23 9.69 -20.68
CA THR A 9 -0.24 9.73 -20.63
C THR A 9 -0.85 10.69 -21.65
N LYS A 10 -0.04 11.29 -22.53
CA LYS A 10 -0.46 12.28 -23.54
C LYS A 10 -1.64 11.82 -24.40
N ASN A 11 -1.71 10.53 -24.71
CA ASN A 11 -2.78 9.97 -25.53
C ASN A 11 -3.95 9.40 -24.72
N PHE A 12 -3.81 9.27 -23.39
CA PHE A 12 -4.83 8.62 -22.56
C PHE A 12 -6.18 9.34 -22.62
N PHE A 13 -6.21 10.63 -22.28
CA PHE A 13 -7.45 11.41 -22.29
C PHE A 13 -8.07 11.57 -23.67
N PRO A 14 -7.31 11.87 -24.75
CA PRO A 14 -7.87 11.88 -26.10
C PRO A 14 -8.48 10.54 -26.51
N THR A 15 -7.79 9.42 -26.25
CA THR A 15 -8.31 8.08 -26.54
C THR A 15 -9.56 7.77 -25.74
N TRP A 16 -9.58 8.08 -24.45
CA TRP A 16 -10.76 7.90 -23.61
C TRP A 16 -11.93 8.72 -24.14
N LYS A 17 -11.77 10.03 -24.38
CA LYS A 17 -12.85 10.87 -24.92
C LYS A 17 -13.41 10.34 -26.24
N ALA A 18 -12.55 9.81 -27.10
CA ALA A 18 -12.98 9.17 -28.34
C ALA A 18 -13.83 7.91 -28.09
N TRP A 19 -13.45 7.08 -27.10
CA TRP A 19 -14.26 5.93 -26.67
C TRP A 19 -15.58 6.36 -26.02
N SER A 20 -15.57 7.33 -25.11
CA SER A 20 -16.79 7.85 -24.45
C SER A 20 -17.79 8.45 -25.44
N ALA A 21 -17.34 8.89 -26.62
CA ALA A 21 -18.21 9.42 -27.67
C ALA A 21 -18.97 8.34 -28.46
N ILE A 22 -18.48 7.08 -28.47
CA ILE A 22 -19.08 5.97 -29.23
C ILE A 22 -19.61 4.85 -28.35
N ALA A 23 -19.17 4.76 -27.09
CA ALA A 23 -19.60 3.76 -26.12
C ALA A 23 -20.40 4.43 -24.99
N PRO A 24 -21.70 4.13 -24.84
CA PRO A 24 -22.54 4.74 -23.81
C PRO A 24 -22.18 4.26 -22.39
N HIS A 25 -21.51 3.10 -22.29
CA HIS A 25 -21.12 2.47 -21.03
C HIS A 25 -19.65 2.06 -21.09
N LEU A 26 -18.82 2.67 -20.25
CA LEU A 26 -17.44 2.27 -20.07
C LEU A 26 -17.25 1.57 -18.72
N TYR A 27 -16.41 0.54 -18.72
CA TYR A 27 -15.97 -0.16 -17.53
C TYR A 27 -14.47 0.03 -17.41
N ILE A 28 -14.01 0.40 -16.21
CA ILE A 28 -12.61 0.62 -15.92
C ILE A 28 -12.09 -0.49 -15.03
N TRP A 29 -10.92 -0.99 -15.40
CA TRP A 29 -10.10 -1.84 -14.56
C TRP A 29 -8.82 -1.06 -14.29
N ASP A 30 -8.66 -0.61 -13.04
CA ASP A 30 -7.49 0.13 -12.56
C ASP A 30 -6.69 -0.73 -11.57
N TYR A 31 -5.40 -0.44 -11.43
CA TYR A 31 -4.46 -1.19 -10.61
C TYR A 31 -3.94 -0.35 -9.46
N VAL A 32 -4.18 -0.82 -8.23
CA VAL A 32 -3.83 -0.10 -7.00
C VAL A 32 -2.81 -0.87 -6.15
N VAL A 33 -1.96 -1.67 -6.79
CA VAL A 33 -1.03 -2.62 -6.17
C VAL A 33 0.35 -2.60 -6.83
N ASN A 34 1.40 -2.93 -6.08
CA ASN A 34 2.72 -3.25 -6.60
C ASN A 34 2.85 -4.76 -6.85
N PHE A 35 2.70 -5.21 -8.10
CA PHE A 35 2.79 -6.64 -8.46
C PHE A 35 4.18 -7.24 -8.25
N SER A 36 5.23 -6.43 -8.30
CA SER A 36 6.59 -6.90 -8.01
C SER A 36 6.83 -7.14 -6.51
N HIS A 37 6.07 -6.46 -5.63
CA HIS A 37 6.16 -6.62 -4.18
C HIS A 37 4.84 -6.25 -3.48
N TYR A 38 3.97 -7.22 -3.23
CA TYR A 38 2.70 -7.00 -2.54
C TYR A 38 2.85 -6.44 -1.12
N ILE A 39 3.88 -6.89 -0.40
CA ILE A 39 4.10 -6.50 1.00
C ILE A 39 4.77 -5.12 1.11
N LEU A 40 5.50 -4.66 0.10
CA LEU A 40 6.30 -3.43 0.19
C LEU A 40 5.43 -2.20 0.46
N PRO A 41 5.90 -1.21 1.25
CA PRO A 41 5.15 0.03 1.45
C PRO A 41 4.80 0.70 0.11
N TYR A 42 3.54 1.07 -0.09
CA TYR A 42 3.05 1.56 -1.39
C TYR A 42 2.10 2.77 -1.25
N PRO A 43 2.63 4.02 -1.29
CA PRO A 43 1.88 5.26 -0.98
C PRO A 43 0.90 5.73 -2.08
N ASN A 44 0.00 4.88 -2.57
CA ASN A 44 -0.89 5.22 -3.69
C ASN A 44 -2.31 5.66 -3.29
N PHE A 45 -2.62 5.91 -2.01
CA PHE A 45 -3.98 6.25 -1.60
C PHE A 45 -4.42 7.64 -2.09
N ASN A 46 -3.50 8.59 -2.19
CA ASN A 46 -3.79 9.99 -2.53
C ASN A 46 -4.38 10.20 -3.94
N VAL A 47 -4.24 9.23 -4.84
CA VAL A 47 -4.76 9.33 -6.22
C VAL A 47 -6.16 8.73 -6.38
N LEU A 48 -6.61 7.88 -5.44
CA LEU A 48 -7.83 7.08 -5.57
C LEU A 48 -9.06 7.95 -5.85
N GLN A 49 -9.31 8.98 -5.02
CA GLN A 49 -10.48 9.82 -5.19
C GLN A 49 -10.47 10.58 -6.53
N SER A 50 -9.34 11.18 -6.90
CA SER A 50 -9.25 11.93 -8.16
C SER A 50 -9.40 11.02 -9.38
N ASN A 51 -8.86 9.80 -9.32
CA ASN A 51 -9.02 8.81 -10.39
C ASN A 51 -10.49 8.42 -10.52
N ILE A 52 -11.14 7.99 -9.43
CA ILE A 52 -12.56 7.59 -9.42
C ILE A 52 -13.45 8.72 -9.94
N LYS A 53 -13.26 9.97 -9.50
CA LYS A 53 -14.01 11.13 -10.03
C LYS A 53 -13.78 11.31 -11.52
N THR A 54 -12.52 11.26 -11.97
CA THR A 54 -12.18 11.37 -13.39
C THR A 54 -12.88 10.28 -14.20
N PHE A 55 -12.94 9.05 -13.69
CA PHE A 55 -13.58 7.93 -14.37
C PHE A 55 -15.09 8.16 -14.50
N GLN A 56 -15.74 8.58 -13.41
CA GLN A 56 -17.17 8.92 -13.39
C GLN A 56 -17.52 10.07 -14.35
N GLU A 57 -16.71 11.13 -14.39
CA GLU A 57 -16.89 12.28 -15.29
C GLU A 57 -16.74 11.92 -16.78
N ASN A 58 -16.14 10.76 -17.10
CA ASN A 58 -15.87 10.32 -18.47
C ASN A 58 -16.68 9.05 -18.86
N ASN A 59 -17.92 8.93 -18.38
CA ASN A 59 -18.90 7.89 -18.72
C ASN A 59 -18.57 6.46 -18.24
N SER A 60 -17.70 6.30 -17.24
CA SER A 60 -17.54 4.99 -16.59
C SER A 60 -18.71 4.70 -15.67
N ILE A 61 -19.39 3.59 -15.94
CA ILE A 61 -20.51 3.09 -15.12
C ILE A 61 -20.12 1.93 -14.20
N GLY A 62 -18.89 1.42 -14.34
CA GLY A 62 -18.30 0.42 -13.45
C GLY A 62 -16.80 0.63 -13.33
N ILE A 63 -16.28 0.51 -12.10
CA ILE A 63 -14.87 0.66 -11.79
C ILE A 63 -14.46 -0.54 -10.92
N MET A 64 -13.43 -1.26 -11.35
CA MET A 64 -12.78 -2.32 -10.59
C MET A 64 -11.36 -1.87 -10.26
N GLU A 65 -11.10 -1.64 -8.98
CA GLU A 65 -9.78 -1.34 -8.44
C GLU A 65 -9.12 -2.65 -8.00
N GLN A 66 -8.15 -3.14 -8.76
CA GLN A 66 -7.45 -4.37 -8.42
C GLN A 66 -6.30 -4.11 -7.45
N ALA A 67 -6.45 -4.64 -6.24
CA ALA A 67 -5.40 -4.74 -5.24
C ALA A 67 -4.71 -6.13 -5.27
N ALA A 68 -3.83 -6.39 -4.30
CA ALA A 68 -3.30 -7.73 -4.09
C ALA A 68 -4.45 -8.71 -3.78
N TYR A 69 -4.57 -9.78 -4.58
CA TYR A 69 -5.73 -10.67 -4.56
C TYR A 69 -5.41 -12.13 -4.24
N GLN A 70 -4.13 -12.54 -4.32
CA GLN A 70 -3.72 -13.93 -4.10
C GLN A 70 -3.43 -14.28 -2.64
N SER A 71 -3.21 -13.30 -1.77
CA SER A 71 -2.81 -13.55 -0.38
C SER A 71 -3.12 -12.37 0.55
N ARG A 72 -3.06 -12.65 1.85
CA ARG A 72 -2.97 -11.62 2.90
C ARG A 72 -1.60 -10.94 2.86
N GLY A 73 -1.40 -9.88 3.65
CA GLY A 73 -0.09 -9.25 3.81
C GLY A 73 0.19 -8.06 2.89
N GLY A 74 -0.69 -7.77 1.92
CA GLY A 74 -0.58 -6.55 1.13
C GLY A 74 -0.64 -5.31 2.02
N GLU A 75 0.23 -4.33 1.78
CA GLU A 75 0.29 -3.10 2.58
C GLU A 75 -1.11 -2.49 2.71
N PHE A 76 -1.59 -2.21 3.92
CA PHE A 76 -2.90 -1.61 4.19
C PHE A 76 -4.08 -2.16 3.35
N SER A 77 -4.13 -3.48 3.13
CA SER A 77 -5.16 -4.12 2.31
C SER A 77 -6.58 -3.81 2.80
N GLU A 78 -6.80 -3.85 4.11
CA GLU A 78 -8.10 -3.60 4.74
C GLU A 78 -8.54 -2.12 4.60
N LEU A 79 -7.62 -1.17 4.85
CA LEU A 79 -7.89 0.25 4.65
C LEU A 79 -8.17 0.57 3.18
N ARG A 80 -7.41 -0.05 2.26
CA ARG A 80 -7.59 0.13 0.82
C ARG A 80 -8.97 -0.34 0.38
N ALA A 81 -9.37 -1.54 0.78
CA ALA A 81 -10.71 -2.04 0.52
C ALA A 81 -11.80 -1.12 1.11
N TYR A 82 -11.61 -0.64 2.34
CA TYR A 82 -12.55 0.26 3.00
C TYR A 82 -12.71 1.60 2.25
N LEU A 83 -11.60 2.27 1.97
CA LEU A 83 -11.61 3.58 1.30
C LEU A 83 -12.17 3.49 -0.12
N ILE A 84 -11.72 2.50 -0.91
CA ILE A 84 -12.25 2.28 -2.26
C ILE A 84 -13.76 2.06 -2.22
N SER A 85 -14.26 1.23 -1.30
CA SER A 85 -15.70 0.98 -1.16
C SER A 85 -16.48 2.26 -0.86
N LYS A 86 -15.96 3.13 0.02
CA LYS A 86 -16.58 4.42 0.35
C LYS A 86 -16.56 5.39 -0.84
N LEU A 87 -15.46 5.43 -1.60
CA LEU A 87 -15.30 6.32 -2.75
C LEU A 87 -16.13 5.87 -3.97
N LEU A 88 -16.28 4.56 -4.19
CA LEU A 88 -17.16 4.03 -5.22
C LEU A 88 -18.64 4.31 -4.89
N TRP A 89 -19.00 4.31 -3.60
CA TRP A 89 -20.33 4.72 -3.15
C TRP A 89 -20.57 6.23 -3.28
N ASN A 90 -19.60 7.04 -2.83
CA ASN A 90 -19.62 8.49 -2.92
C ASN A 90 -18.22 9.04 -3.18
N SER A 91 -17.94 9.41 -4.42
CA SER A 91 -16.63 9.94 -4.81
C SER A 91 -16.34 11.32 -4.22
N ASN A 92 -17.36 12.03 -3.72
CA ASN A 92 -17.22 13.31 -3.02
C ASN A 92 -17.07 13.17 -1.49
N ALA A 93 -16.96 11.94 -0.96
CA ALA A 93 -16.69 11.74 0.46
C ALA A 93 -15.39 12.43 0.89
N ASP A 94 -15.36 12.93 2.13
CA ASP A 94 -14.12 13.44 2.71
C ASP A 94 -13.18 12.27 2.99
N VAL A 95 -12.08 12.20 2.22
CA VAL A 95 -11.11 11.10 2.29
C VAL A 95 -10.43 11.06 3.66
N GLU A 96 -10.14 12.22 4.23
CA GLU A 96 -9.46 12.33 5.51
C GLU A 96 -10.37 11.81 6.63
N ASP A 97 -11.66 12.16 6.60
CA ASP A 97 -12.64 11.62 7.55
C ASP A 97 -12.79 10.10 7.42
N VAL A 98 -12.85 9.56 6.19
CA VAL A 98 -12.95 8.12 5.96
C VAL A 98 -11.71 7.37 6.45
N ILE A 99 -10.52 7.91 6.20
CA ILE A 99 -9.27 7.34 6.72
C ILE A 99 -9.26 7.40 8.25
N ASN A 100 -9.64 8.54 8.85
CA ASN A 100 -9.71 8.68 10.30
C ASN A 100 -10.66 7.66 10.93
N ASP A 101 -11.86 7.54 10.40
CA ASP A 101 -12.86 6.58 10.84
C ASP A 101 -12.29 5.15 10.85
N PHE A 102 -11.61 4.74 9.77
CA PHE A 102 -10.94 3.44 9.73
C PHE A 102 -9.80 3.33 10.75
N MET A 103 -8.93 4.33 10.82
CA MET A 103 -7.74 4.27 11.68
C MET A 103 -8.12 4.10 13.15
N TYR A 104 -9.08 4.88 13.65
CA TYR A 104 -9.52 4.80 15.03
C TYR A 104 -10.49 3.65 15.29
N GLY A 105 -11.32 3.27 14.31
CA GLY A 105 -12.24 2.15 14.44
C GLY A 105 -11.56 0.78 14.38
N TYR A 106 -10.57 0.61 13.51
CA TYR A 106 -9.90 -0.67 13.27
C TYR A 106 -8.69 -0.88 14.20
N TYR A 107 -7.93 0.17 14.51
CA TYR A 107 -6.73 0.08 15.36
C TYR A 107 -6.92 0.65 16.78
N GLY A 108 -8.12 1.15 17.13
CA GLY A 108 -8.37 1.72 18.46
C GLY A 108 -7.40 2.86 18.80
N LYS A 109 -6.86 2.87 20.03
CA LYS A 109 -5.85 3.86 20.46
C LYS A 109 -4.57 3.86 19.63
N SER A 110 -4.19 2.72 19.04
CA SER A 110 -3.02 2.62 18.15
C SER A 110 -3.24 3.35 16.82
N GLY A 111 -4.50 3.62 16.44
CA GLY A 111 -4.88 4.29 15.20
C GLY A 111 -4.18 5.63 14.98
N GLN A 112 -3.93 6.42 16.03
CA GLN A 112 -3.20 7.68 15.91
C GLN A 112 -1.78 7.50 15.36
N TYR A 113 -1.08 6.44 15.76
CA TYR A 113 0.28 6.15 15.35
C TYR A 113 0.32 5.43 14.00
N VAL A 114 -0.63 4.53 13.74
CA VAL A 114 -0.76 3.92 12.40
C VAL A 114 -1.07 4.99 11.35
N LYS A 115 -1.90 5.98 11.69
CA LYS A 115 -2.14 7.17 10.86
C LYS A 115 -0.89 8.05 10.72
N GLU A 116 -0.11 8.25 11.79
CA GLU A 116 1.17 8.96 11.71
C GLU A 116 2.13 8.28 10.70
N TYR A 117 2.20 6.94 10.70
CA TYR A 117 2.96 6.19 9.70
C TYR A 117 2.39 6.34 8.30
N PHE A 118 1.06 6.23 8.13
CA PHE A 118 0.39 6.44 6.85
C PHE A 118 0.76 7.81 6.26
N ASN A 119 0.69 8.87 7.07
CA ASN A 119 1.05 10.22 6.67
C ASN A 119 2.54 10.35 6.33
N LEU A 120 3.43 9.74 7.12
CA LEU A 120 4.87 9.73 6.86
C LEU A 120 5.20 9.03 5.54
N LEU A 121 4.55 7.90 5.24
CA LEU A 121 4.73 7.16 4.00
C LEU A 121 4.27 7.98 2.78
N HIS A 122 3.08 8.59 2.88
CA HIS A 122 2.55 9.43 1.80
C HIS A 122 3.31 10.76 1.64
N SER A 123 3.94 11.28 2.69
CA SER A 123 4.78 12.48 2.60
C SER A 123 6.09 12.26 1.85
N GLN A 124 6.44 11.02 1.50
CA GLN A 124 7.61 10.76 0.66
C GLN A 124 7.36 11.10 -0.81
N LEU A 125 6.09 11.35 -1.20
CA LEU A 125 5.71 11.70 -2.56
C LEU A 125 5.63 13.22 -2.72
N ASN A 126 6.11 13.70 -3.87
CA ASN A 126 5.89 15.06 -4.35
C ASN A 126 5.39 15.03 -5.81
N GLU A 127 5.16 16.20 -6.41
CA GLU A 127 4.60 16.31 -7.76
C GLU A 127 5.47 15.71 -8.86
N ASP A 128 6.77 15.53 -8.61
CA ASP A 128 7.75 14.96 -9.53
C ASP A 128 7.98 13.46 -9.27
N THR A 129 7.35 12.90 -8.24
CA THR A 129 7.50 11.49 -7.88
C THR A 129 6.51 10.63 -8.65
N HIS A 130 7.02 9.65 -9.38
CA HIS A 130 6.20 8.69 -10.11
C HIS A 130 6.47 7.28 -9.60
N ILE A 131 5.51 6.71 -8.87
CA ILE A 131 5.58 5.33 -8.38
C ILE A 131 5.03 4.37 -9.44
N HIS A 132 5.72 3.26 -9.64
CA HIS A 132 5.37 2.24 -10.62
C HIS A 132 4.72 1.02 -9.95
N LEU A 133 4.04 0.19 -10.75
CA LEU A 133 3.55 -1.13 -10.30
C LEU A 133 4.67 -2.14 -10.01
N GLY A 134 5.93 -1.74 -10.22
CA GLY A 134 7.16 -2.46 -9.88
C GLY A 134 8.11 -1.61 -9.05
N LEU A 135 7.56 -0.82 -8.12
CA LEU A 135 8.35 -0.04 -7.16
C LEU A 135 9.30 -0.98 -6.40
N GLY A 136 10.60 -0.72 -6.50
CA GLY A 136 11.64 -1.56 -5.90
C GLY A 136 12.00 -1.14 -4.48
N VAL A 137 12.67 -2.06 -3.77
CA VAL A 137 13.12 -1.84 -2.38
C VAL A 137 14.18 -0.72 -2.25
N ASP A 138 14.89 -0.40 -3.33
CA ASP A 138 15.95 0.62 -3.37
C ASP A 138 15.47 2.00 -3.83
N ASP A 139 14.15 2.19 -3.96
CA ASP A 139 13.60 3.47 -4.36
C ASP A 139 13.95 4.59 -3.36
N VAL A 140 14.15 5.81 -3.89
CA VAL A 140 14.55 6.99 -3.14
C VAL A 140 13.56 7.38 -2.04
N ILE A 141 12.28 7.00 -2.18
CA ILE A 141 11.26 7.25 -1.15
C ILE A 141 11.54 6.49 0.15
N PHE A 142 12.33 5.41 0.09
CA PHE A 142 12.68 4.59 1.25
C PHE A 142 13.99 5.05 1.89
N SER A 143 14.16 6.33 2.19
CA SER A 143 15.37 6.80 2.87
C SER A 143 15.60 6.10 4.22
N GLU A 144 16.85 6.00 4.67
CA GLU A 144 17.12 5.50 6.03
C GLU A 144 16.41 6.31 7.12
N LYS A 145 16.27 7.63 6.89
CA LYS A 145 15.52 8.52 7.78
C LYS A 145 14.05 8.09 7.87
N PHE A 146 13.42 7.81 6.72
CA PHE A 146 12.06 7.29 6.68
C PHE A 146 11.94 5.99 7.48
N ILE A 147 12.81 5.01 7.23
CA ILE A 147 12.78 3.71 7.92
C ILE A 147 12.92 3.88 9.44
N LYS A 148 13.89 4.69 9.89
CA LYS A 148 14.13 4.97 11.32
C LYS A 148 12.95 5.68 11.98
N CYS A 149 12.29 6.61 11.28
CA CYS A 149 11.10 7.29 11.78
C CYS A 149 9.90 6.35 11.85
N ALA A 150 9.67 5.55 10.80
CA ALA A 150 8.58 4.60 10.72
C ALA A 150 8.68 3.53 11.83
N ASP A 151 9.88 3.00 12.10
CA ASP A 151 10.10 2.02 13.18
C ASP A 151 9.67 2.59 14.54
N LYS A 152 10.09 3.82 14.85
CA LYS A 152 9.72 4.51 16.11
C LYS A 152 8.23 4.76 16.24
N ILE A 153 7.53 5.01 15.13
CA ILE A 153 6.08 5.19 15.13
C ILE A 153 5.40 3.88 15.51
N PHE A 154 5.80 2.77 14.90
CA PHE A 154 5.23 1.46 15.23
C PHE A 154 5.57 0.97 16.63
N ASP A 155 6.75 1.32 17.15
CA ASP A 155 7.10 1.04 18.56
C ASP A 155 6.14 1.75 19.53
N LYS A 156 5.65 2.96 19.19
CA LYS A 156 4.60 3.62 19.98
C LYS A 156 3.24 2.96 19.77
N ALA A 157 2.91 2.60 18.52
CA ALA A 157 1.64 1.99 18.16
C ALA A 157 1.39 0.68 18.93
N ILE A 158 2.41 -0.15 19.08
CA ILE A 158 2.29 -1.45 19.75
C ILE A 158 2.13 -1.31 21.28
N ILE A 159 2.73 -0.27 21.89
CA ILE A 159 2.65 -0.01 23.33
C ILE A 159 1.23 0.36 23.76
N VAL A 160 0.49 1.08 22.92
CA VAL A 160 -0.87 1.56 23.24
C VAL A 160 -1.98 0.62 22.73
N ALA A 161 -1.63 -0.54 22.17
CA ALA A 161 -2.60 -1.53 21.72
C ALA A 161 -3.44 -2.03 22.91
N GLU A 162 -4.75 -2.04 22.76
CA GLU A 162 -5.68 -2.25 23.88
C GLU A 162 -5.89 -3.72 24.22
N ASN A 163 -5.64 -4.61 23.26
CA ASN A 163 -5.75 -6.05 23.39
C ASN A 163 -4.88 -6.74 22.30
N ASP A 164 -4.83 -8.07 22.34
CA ASP A 164 -4.03 -8.86 21.39
C ASP A 164 -4.50 -8.72 19.94
N GLU A 165 -5.81 -8.55 19.70
CA GLU A 165 -6.35 -8.34 18.36
C GLU A 165 -5.85 -7.02 17.74
N ILE A 166 -5.87 -5.92 18.49
CA ILE A 166 -5.31 -4.64 18.03
C ILE A 166 -3.79 -4.75 17.85
N LYS A 167 -3.12 -5.48 18.73
CA LYS A 167 -1.68 -5.73 18.63
C LYS A 167 -1.32 -6.45 17.32
N GLU A 168 -2.04 -7.51 16.97
CA GLU A 168 -1.87 -8.26 15.72
C GLU A 168 -2.14 -7.39 14.49
N ARG A 169 -3.16 -6.53 14.54
CA ARG A 169 -3.43 -5.55 13.47
C ARG A 169 -2.27 -4.57 13.28
N VAL A 170 -1.70 -4.06 14.38
CA VAL A 170 -0.53 -3.17 14.33
C VAL A 170 0.69 -3.90 13.79
N GLU A 171 0.91 -5.16 14.16
CA GLU A 171 1.98 -6.00 13.60
C GLU A 171 1.81 -6.19 12.08
N MET A 172 0.59 -6.44 11.62
CA MET A 172 0.27 -6.53 10.19
C MET A 172 0.52 -5.22 9.45
N ALA A 173 0.18 -4.07 10.05
CA ALA A 173 0.49 -2.76 9.48
C ALA A 173 2.01 -2.48 9.44
N ARG A 174 2.79 -3.05 10.36
CA ARG A 174 4.27 -2.93 10.40
C ARG A 174 4.98 -3.89 9.43
N LEU A 175 4.32 -4.98 9.02
CA LEU A 175 4.91 -6.02 8.16
C LEU A 175 5.58 -5.47 6.89
N PRO A 176 4.99 -4.50 6.14
CA PRO A 176 5.66 -3.83 5.02
C PRO A 176 7.02 -3.23 5.34
N LEU A 177 7.16 -2.60 6.51
CA LEU A 177 8.42 -2.01 6.96
C LEU A 177 9.45 -3.09 7.29
N MET A 178 9.02 -4.20 7.91
CA MET A 178 9.91 -5.33 8.20
C MET A 178 10.41 -6.00 6.93
N TYR A 179 9.53 -6.19 5.93
CA TYR A 179 9.91 -6.68 4.60
C TYR A 179 10.97 -5.79 3.96
N LEU A 180 10.74 -4.46 3.94
CA LEU A 180 11.69 -3.47 3.43
C LEU A 180 13.05 -3.55 4.15
N LYS A 181 13.06 -3.66 5.48
CA LYS A 181 14.29 -3.81 6.27
C LYS A 181 15.03 -5.09 5.91
N CYS A 182 14.33 -6.23 5.82
CA CYS A 182 14.92 -7.50 5.44
C CYS A 182 15.52 -7.45 4.03
N SER A 183 14.87 -6.77 3.08
CA SER A 183 15.37 -6.63 1.72
C SER A 183 16.57 -5.69 1.59
N ARG A 184 16.66 -4.62 2.39
CA ARG A 184 17.74 -3.63 2.26
C ARG A 184 18.91 -3.85 3.21
N PHE A 185 18.62 -4.38 4.40
CA PHE A 185 19.58 -4.60 5.47
C PHE A 185 19.45 -6.03 5.99
N PRO A 186 19.65 -7.05 5.14
CA PRO A 186 19.39 -8.46 5.49
C PRO A 186 20.27 -8.93 6.66
N VAL A 187 21.52 -8.47 6.74
CA VAL A 187 22.44 -8.82 7.84
C VAL A 187 21.90 -8.28 9.16
N ASN A 188 21.61 -6.97 9.23
CA ASN A 188 21.05 -6.33 10.42
C ASN A 188 19.72 -6.97 10.83
N SER A 189 18.84 -7.25 9.87
CA SER A 189 17.50 -7.80 10.12
C SER A 189 17.52 -9.21 10.72
N LYS A 190 18.58 -10.00 10.43
CA LYS A 190 18.79 -11.30 11.08
C LYS A 190 19.20 -11.17 12.54
N TYR A 191 20.01 -10.16 12.88
CA TYR A 191 20.56 -10.02 14.23
C TYR A 191 19.70 -9.16 15.15
N ASP A 192 18.89 -8.25 14.62
CA ASP A 192 18.00 -7.40 15.41
C ASP A 192 16.61 -8.02 15.67
N GLY A 193 16.38 -9.24 15.17
CA GLY A 193 15.12 -9.98 15.32
C GLY A 193 14.01 -9.58 14.33
N THR A 194 14.25 -8.60 13.45
CA THR A 194 13.26 -8.17 12.44
C THR A 194 12.85 -9.32 11.53
N TYR A 195 13.81 -10.13 11.07
CA TYR A 195 13.52 -11.24 10.16
C TYR A 195 12.74 -12.36 10.84
N ASP A 196 13.08 -12.70 12.09
CA ASP A 196 12.36 -13.72 12.85
C ASP A 196 10.91 -13.30 13.10
N LYS A 197 10.70 -12.04 13.50
CA LYS A 197 9.35 -11.51 13.71
C LYS A 197 8.55 -11.40 12.41
N PHE A 198 9.20 -11.05 11.31
CA PHE A 198 8.57 -11.06 9.98
C PHE A 198 8.06 -12.47 9.63
N ASN A 199 8.90 -13.50 9.81
CA ASN A 199 8.53 -14.89 9.53
C ASN A 199 7.40 -15.39 10.45
N GLU A 200 7.43 -15.04 11.74
CA GLU A 200 6.37 -15.36 12.70
C GLU A 200 5.00 -14.85 12.23
N ILE A 201 4.94 -13.58 11.79
CA ILE A 201 3.70 -12.97 11.30
C ILE A 201 3.27 -13.61 9.97
N VAL A 202 4.21 -13.84 9.04
CA VAL A 202 3.93 -14.50 7.76
C VAL A 202 3.30 -15.87 7.95
N GLU A 203 3.84 -16.67 8.88
CA GLU A 203 3.32 -17.99 9.22
C GLU A 203 1.94 -17.90 9.89
N ARG A 204 1.81 -17.06 10.94
CA ARG A 204 0.55 -16.87 11.67
C ARG A 204 -0.60 -16.46 10.75
N GLU A 205 -0.34 -15.56 9.81
CA GLU A 205 -1.35 -14.96 8.95
C GLU A 205 -1.55 -15.73 7.64
N GLY A 206 -0.81 -16.83 7.43
CA GLY A 206 -0.91 -17.65 6.22
C GLY A 206 -0.56 -16.88 4.95
N ILE A 207 0.45 -16.02 4.99
CA ILE A 207 0.87 -15.21 3.84
C ILE A 207 1.67 -16.08 2.87
N THR A 208 1.16 -16.17 1.64
CA THR A 208 1.63 -17.08 0.57
C THR A 208 2.17 -16.36 -0.66
N HIS A 209 2.04 -15.03 -0.74
CA HIS A 209 2.52 -14.25 -1.89
C HIS A 209 3.16 -12.96 -1.42
N PHE A 210 4.47 -12.83 -1.64
CA PHE A 210 5.20 -11.56 -1.46
C PHE A 210 5.18 -10.71 -2.73
N ALA A 211 4.86 -11.32 -3.87
CA ALA A 211 4.73 -10.74 -5.20
C ALA A 211 3.78 -11.61 -6.04
N GLU A 212 3.39 -11.13 -7.23
CA GLU A 212 2.50 -11.86 -8.14
C GLU A 212 3.06 -13.23 -8.55
N SER A 213 4.38 -13.33 -8.70
CA SER A 213 5.07 -14.57 -9.05
C SER A 213 4.99 -15.65 -7.97
N GLY A 214 4.51 -15.33 -6.76
CA GLY A 214 4.18 -16.29 -5.71
C GLY A 214 5.40 -16.97 -5.08
N LYS A 215 5.34 -18.30 -4.93
CA LYS A 215 6.32 -19.11 -4.18
C LYS A 215 7.79 -18.88 -4.60
N PRO A 216 8.16 -18.83 -5.90
CA PRO A 216 9.53 -18.53 -6.31
C PRO A 216 10.08 -17.21 -5.73
N HIS A 217 9.25 -16.17 -5.61
CA HIS A 217 9.68 -14.89 -5.03
C HIS A 217 9.91 -14.99 -3.53
N MET A 218 9.04 -15.72 -2.81
CA MET A 218 9.23 -15.97 -1.38
C MET A 218 10.54 -16.74 -1.13
N GLU A 219 10.77 -17.83 -1.89
CA GLU A 219 12.00 -18.61 -1.78
C GLU A 219 13.23 -17.76 -2.08
N ALA A 220 13.19 -16.93 -3.12
CA ALA A 220 14.27 -16.00 -3.45
C ALA A 220 14.52 -14.98 -2.32
N PHE A 221 13.47 -14.42 -1.73
CA PHE A 221 13.57 -13.51 -0.58
C PHE A 221 14.24 -14.18 0.62
N HIS A 222 13.77 -15.36 1.03
CA HIS A 222 14.36 -16.08 2.17
C HIS A 222 15.81 -16.49 1.89
N ASN A 223 16.11 -16.96 0.68
CA ASN A 223 17.48 -17.28 0.28
C ASN A 223 18.38 -16.05 0.33
N TYR A 224 17.90 -14.90 -0.14
CA TYR A 224 18.65 -13.64 -0.07
C TYR A 224 18.99 -13.25 1.38
N VAL A 225 18.00 -13.24 2.27
CA VAL A 225 18.20 -12.85 3.68
C VAL A 225 19.11 -13.84 4.41
N ASN A 226 18.84 -15.15 4.26
CA ASN A 226 19.60 -16.20 4.94
C ASN A 226 21.09 -16.18 4.54
N ASN A 227 21.39 -15.98 3.25
CA ASN A 227 22.76 -16.02 2.73
C ASN A 227 23.53 -14.70 2.83
N ALA A 228 22.92 -13.60 3.28
CA ALA A 228 23.62 -12.33 3.50
C ALA A 228 24.73 -12.46 4.56
N LYS A 229 25.88 -11.83 4.32
CA LYS A 229 27.07 -11.86 5.20
C LYS A 229 27.44 -10.46 5.64
#